data_AF-M3AW56-F1
#
_entry.id   AF-M3AW56-F1
#
_cell.length_a   1.000
_cell.length_b   1.000
_cell.length_c   1.000
_cell.angle_alpha   90.00
_cell.angle_beta   90.00
_cell.angle_gamma   90.00
#
_symmetry.space_group_name_H-M   'P 1'
#
loop_
_entity.id
_entity.type
_entity.pdbx_description
1 polymer ?
#
loop_
_entity_poly.entity_id
_entity_poly.type
_entity_poly.pdbx_seq_one_letter_code
_entity_poly.pdbx_strand_id
1 'polypeptide(L)' 'SVLMTPLATGCGMVSSTRWAEQTVIAMKYFVEAVEKPEVWRRMTWEDVFRKEVELNATWETGCELVTVVEVLGS' A
#
# COMPACT_ATOMS: atom_id res chain seq x y z
N SER A 1 15.67 -11.61 -12.24
CA SER A 1 15.58 -10.33 -11.52
C SER A 1 14.73 -9.38 -12.36
N VAL A 2 14.01 -8.46 -11.72
CA VAL A 2 13.18 -7.45 -12.39
C VAL A 2 13.61 -6.07 -11.88
N LEU A 3 13.92 -5.15 -12.79
CA LEU A 3 14.08 -3.74 -12.47
C LEU A 3 12.71 -3.07 -12.54
N MET A 4 12.27 -2.45 -11.44
CA MET A 4 11.03 -1.69 -11.40
C MET A 4 11.35 -0.22 -11.18
N THR A 5 10.92 0.63 -12.12
CA THR A 5 11.02 2.09 -11.98
C THR A 5 9.90 2.60 -11.06
N PRO A 6 10.13 3.68 -10.30
CA PRO A 6 9.07 4.33 -9.54
C PRO A 6 7.92 4.77 -10.44
N LEU A 7 6.74 4.17 -10.25
CA LEU A 7 5.53 4.47 -11.01
C LEU A 7 4.79 5.63 -10.34
N ALA A 8 4.25 6.55 -11.13
CA ALA A 8 3.46 7.69 -10.66
C ALA A 8 4.20 8.70 -9.74
N THR A 9 5.51 8.54 -9.50
CA THR A 9 6.28 9.49 -8.67
C THR A 9 6.71 10.78 -9.37
N GLY A 10 6.53 10.85 -10.70
CA GLY A 10 6.68 12.07 -11.49
C GLY A 10 5.35 12.81 -11.62
N CYS A 11 4.68 12.69 -12.77
CA CYS A 11 3.41 13.37 -13.04
C CYS A 11 2.21 12.82 -12.25
N GLY A 12 2.35 11.69 -11.56
CA GLY A 12 1.26 11.02 -10.85
C GLY A 12 1.07 11.47 -9.40
N MET A 13 1.90 12.40 -8.91
CA MET A 13 1.79 13.01 -7.58
C MET A 13 1.82 12.01 -6.40
N VAL A 14 2.41 10.83 -6.61
CA VAL A 14 2.68 9.84 -5.55
C VAL A 14 4.07 10.11 -4.98
N SER A 15 4.21 10.23 -3.66
CA SER A 15 5.53 10.40 -3.05
C SER A 15 6.38 9.14 -3.25
N SER A 16 7.71 9.29 -3.32
CA SER A 16 8.62 8.13 -3.43
C SER A 16 8.47 7.15 -2.27
N THR A 17 8.21 7.66 -1.07
CA THR A 17 7.95 6.86 0.13
C THR A 17 6.67 6.03 -0.03
N ARG A 18 5.56 6.66 -0.43
CA ARG A 18 4.29 5.95 -0.65
C ARG A 18 4.42 4.90 -1.75
N TRP A 19 5.10 5.23 -2.85
CA TRP A 19 5.37 4.25 -3.91
C TRP A 19 6.14 3.05 -3.39
N ALA A 20 7.17 3.26 -2.56
CA ALA A 20 7.97 2.18 -1.99
C ALA A 20 7.12 1.28 -1.07
N GLU A 21 6.31 1.87 -0.19
CA GLU A 21 5.39 1.16 0.70
C GLU A 21 4.39 0.29 -0.09
N GLN A 22 3.72 0.88 -1.09
CA GLN A 22 2.77 0.15 -1.93
C GLN A 22 3.45 -0.94 -2.78
N THR A 23 4.69 -0.71 -3.22
CA THR A 23 5.47 -1.71 -3.95
C THR A 23 5.78 -2.92 -3.07
N VAL A 24 6.14 -2.71 -1.80
CA VAL A 24 6.37 -3.80 -0.85
C VAL A 24 5.09 -4.62 -0.62
N ILE A 25 3.94 -3.96 -0.45
CA ILE A 25 2.63 -4.63 -0.31
C ILE A 25 2.31 -5.47 -1.56
N ALA A 26 2.53 -4.92 -2.75
CA ALA A 26 2.32 -5.65 -4.00
C ALA A 26 3.24 -6.89 -4.12
N MET A 27 4.51 -6.78 -3.72
CA MET A 27 5.43 -7.91 -3.73
C MET A 27 5.03 -8.99 -2.71
N LYS A 28 4.59 -8.59 -1.52
CA LYS A 28 4.05 -9.51 -0.50
C LYS A 28 2.87 -10.31 -1.07
N TYR A 29 1.94 -9.63 -1.72
CA TYR A 29 0.76 -10.26 -2.35
C TYR A 29 1.13 -11.14 -3.55
N PHE A 30 2.12 -10.75 -4.34
CA PHE A 30 2.63 -11.59 -5.42
C PHE A 30 3.20 -12.92 -4.88
N VAL A 31 4.03 -12.86 -3.83
CA VAL A 31 4.58 -14.06 -3.18
C VAL A 31 3.45 -14.91 -2.61
N GLU A 32 2.50 -14.31 -1.89
CA GLU A 32 1.35 -15.03 -1.32
C GLU A 32 0.51 -15.73 -2.42
N ALA A 33 0.34 -15.10 -3.58
CA ALA A 33 -0.39 -15.67 -4.71
C ALA A 33 0.34 -16.85 -5.36
N VAL A 34 1.68 -16.81 -5.39
CA VAL A 34 2.51 -17.91 -5.89
C VAL A 34 2.52 -19.08 -4.91
N GLU A 35 2.61 -18.81 -3.61
CA GLU A 35 2.70 -19.85 -2.57
C GLU A 35 1.34 -20.48 -2.22
N LYS A 36 0.25 -19.72 -2.31
CA LYS A 36 -1.11 -20.14 -1.93
C LYS A 36 -2.12 -19.93 -3.06
N PRO A 37 -1.91 -20.52 -4.24
CA PRO A 37 -2.75 -20.27 -5.42
C PRO A 37 -4.22 -20.63 -5.19
N GLU A 38 -4.52 -21.62 -4.34
CA GLU A 38 -5.88 -22.03 -3.98
C GLU A 38 -6.66 -20.97 -3.20
N VAL A 39 -5.98 -20.20 -2.34
CA VAL A 39 -6.56 -19.08 -1.60
C VAL A 39 -6.86 -17.94 -2.56
N TRP A 40 -5.89 -17.61 -3.42
CA TRP A 40 -6.02 -16.51 -4.37
C TRP A 40 -7.03 -16.79 -5.49
N ARG A 41 -7.15 -18.05 -5.92
CA ARG A 41 -8.16 -18.47 -6.91
C ARG A 41 -9.59 -18.47 -6.37
N ARG A 42 -9.77 -18.58 -5.05
CA ARG A 42 -11.09 -18.60 -4.40
C ARG A 42 -11.42 -17.29 -3.70
N MET A 43 -10.59 -16.27 -3.90
CA MET A 43 -10.74 -14.98 -3.24
C MET A 43 -12.06 -14.31 -3.66
N THR A 44 -12.81 -13.85 -2.68
CA THR A 44 -14.05 -13.10 -2.92
C THR A 44 -13.77 -11.60 -2.93
N TRP A 45 -14.74 -10.80 -3.40
CA TRP A 45 -14.63 -9.34 -3.32
C TRP A 45 -14.44 -8.84 -1.89
N GLU A 46 -15.06 -9.48 -0.90
CA GLU A 46 -14.87 -9.13 0.52
C GLU A 46 -13.42 -9.32 0.99
N ASP A 47 -12.75 -10.36 0.51
CA ASP A 47 -11.34 -10.61 0.83
C ASP A 47 -10.43 -9.57 0.16
N VAL A 48 -10.77 -9.12 -1.05
CA VAL A 48 -10.07 -8.04 -1.74
C VAL A 48 -10.20 -6.73 -0.96
N PHE A 49 -11.41 -6.36 -0.53
CA PHE A 49 -11.62 -5.17 0.30
C PHE A 49 -10.85 -5.24 1.63
N ARG A 50 -10.74 -6.43 2.23
CA ARG A 50 -9.93 -6.61 3.44
C ARG A 50 -8.45 -6.36 3.20
N LYS A 51 -7.92 -6.76 2.04
CA LYS A 51 -6.53 -6.49 1.64
C LYS A 51 -6.32 -5.02 1.26
N GLU A 52 -7.34 -4.34 0.72
CA GLU A 52 -7.29 -2.91 0.38
C GLU A 52 -7.01 -2.01 1.60
N VAL A 53 -7.40 -2.42 2.81
CA VAL A 53 -7.10 -1.70 4.06
C VAL A 53 -5.60 -1.44 4.21
N GLU A 54 -4.73 -2.40 3.85
CA GLU A 54 -3.27 -2.24 3.93
C GLU A 54 -2.77 -1.18 2.93
N LEU A 55 -3.41 -1.08 1.75
CA LEU A 55 -3.11 -0.04 0.76
C LEU A 55 -3.61 1.32 1.22
N ASN A 56 -4.82 1.40 1.76
CA ASN A 56 -5.41 2.66 2.25
C ASN A 56 -4.61 3.26 3.40
N ALA A 57 -4.04 2.43 4.27
CA ALA A 57 -3.14 2.89 5.34
C ALA A 57 -1.97 3.74 4.79
N THR A 58 -1.40 3.41 3.63
CA THR A 58 -0.29 4.18 3.00
C THR A 58 -0.70 5.59 2.53
N TRP A 59 -2.00 5.84 2.41
CA TRP A 59 -2.54 7.16 2.12
C TRP A 59 -2.80 7.95 3.41
N GLU A 60 -3.22 7.25 4.47
CA GLU A 60 -3.55 7.83 5.78
C GLU A 60 -2.33 8.17 6.63
N THR A 61 -1.17 7.52 6.43
CA THR A 61 0.08 7.84 7.17
C THR A 61 0.63 9.25 6.83
N GLY A 62 0.12 9.89 5.78
CA GLY A 62 0.36 11.31 5.50
C GLY A 62 -0.51 12.27 6.34
N CYS A 63 -1.53 11.78 7.04
CA CYS A 63 -2.49 12.56 7.82
C CYS A 63 -2.17 12.60 9.33
N GLU A 64 -1.17 11.84 9.81
CA GLU A 64 -0.83 11.75 11.24
C GLU A 64 0.16 12.83 11.71
N LEU A 65 0.63 13.71 10.83
CA LEU A 65 1.48 14.85 11.22
C LEU A 65 0.71 16.16 11.46
N VAL A 66 -0.58 16.23 11.11
CA VAL A 66 -1.39 17.45 11.34
C VAL A 66 -2.06 17.43 12.72
N THR A 67 -2.47 16.27 13.23
CA THR A 67 -3.22 16.19 14.49
C THR A 67 -2.34 16.25 15.75
N VAL A 68 -1.08 15.84 15.68
CA VAL A 68 -0.19 15.86 16.86
C VAL A 68 0.38 17.26 17.14
N VAL A 69 0.52 18.10 16.10
CA VAL A 69 1.02 19.48 16.27
C VAL A 69 -0.07 20.42 16.82
N GLU A 70 -1.35 20.16 16.54
CA GLU A 70 -2.45 20.95 17.13
C GLU A 70 -2.80 20.57 18.58
N VAL A 71 -2.56 19.33 19.00
CA VAL A 71 -2.94 18.87 20.37
C VAL A 71 -1.86 19.16 21.43
N LEU A 72 -0.61 19.41 21.04
CA LEU A 72 0.49 19.76 21.97
C LEU A 72 0.82 21.26 22.00
N GLY A 73 0.03 22.09 21.34
CA GLY A 73 0.20 23.55 21.23
C GLY A 73 -0.86 24.39 21.98
N SER A 74 -1.46 23.89 23.07
CA SER A 74 -2.36 24.66 23.94
C SER A 74 -2.22 24.26 25.40
#